data_AF-A0A252EK60-F1
#
_entry.id   AF-A0A252EK60-F1
#
_cell.length_a   1.000
_cell.length_b   1.000
_cell.length_c   1.000
_cell.angle_alpha   90.00
_cell.angle_beta   90.00
_cell.angle_gamma   90.00
#
_symmetry.space_group_name_H-M   'P 1'
#
loop_
_entity.id
_entity.type
_entity.pdbx_description
1 polymer ?
#
loop_
_entity_poly.entity_id
_entity_poly.type
_entity_poly.pdbx_seq_one_letter_code
_entity_poly.pdbx_strand_id
1 'polypeptide(L)' 'MNYTQIAISAVEALIQNGPTIVDDISALLRPIKEGREPTADEWAFARQQLDAANQAVQAG' A
#
# COMPACT_ATOMS: atom_id res chain seq x y z
N MET A 1 -0.21 19.56 20.68
CA MET A 1 -0.31 19.31 19.23
C MET A 1 -1.64 19.89 18.76
N ASN A 2 -1.64 20.90 17.88
CA ASN A 2 -2.89 21.51 17.37
C ASN A 2 -3.48 20.59 16.28
N TYR A 3 -4.82 20.48 16.20
CA TYR A 3 -5.55 19.74 15.17
C TYR A 3 -5.04 19.99 13.73
N THR A 4 -4.68 21.24 13.40
CA THR A 4 -4.08 21.59 12.10
C THR A 4 -2.76 20.87 11.84
N GLN A 5 -1.90 20.72 12.86
CA GLN A 5 -0.63 19.98 12.72
C GLN A 5 -0.88 18.48 12.54
N ILE A 6 -1.87 17.91 13.25
CA ILE A 6 -2.26 16.51 13.08
C ILE A 6 -2.78 16.27 11.66
N ALA A 7 -3.63 17.18 11.16
CA ALA A 7 -4.16 17.10 9.80
C ALA A 7 -3.07 17.23 8.72
N ILE A 8 -2.11 18.15 8.90
CA ILE A 8 -0.97 18.30 7.98
C ILE A 8 -0.12 17.02 7.97
N SER A 9 0.26 16.50 9.14
CA SER A 9 1.06 15.27 9.21
C SER A 9 0.33 14.05 8.63
N ALA A 10 -0.99 13.95 8.80
CA ALA A 10 -1.79 12.91 8.17
C ALA A 10 -1.81 13.04 6.63
N VAL A 11 -1.93 14.26 6.10
CA VAL A 11 -1.87 14.51 4.65
C VAL A 11 -0.49 14.24 4.08
N GLU A 12 0.58 14.62 4.77
CA GLU A 12 1.96 14.33 4.36
C GLU A 12 2.22 12.81 4.32
N ALA A 13 1.74 12.08 5.33
CA ALA A 13 1.83 10.62 5.36
C ALA A 13 1.05 9.96 4.21
N LEU A 14 -0.13 10.50 3.86
CA LEU A 14 -0.91 10.02 2.71
C LEU A 14 -0.22 10.29 1.38
N ILE A 15 0.41 11.46 1.21
CA ILE A 15 1.14 11.80 -0.01
C ILE A 15 2.39 10.92 -0.17
N GLN A 16 3.11 10.65 0.92
CA GLN A 16 4.31 9.82 0.90
C GLN A 16 4.01 8.35 0.59
N ASN A 17 2.93 7.80 1.18
CA ASN A 17 2.59 6.39 1.03
C ASN A 17 1.64 6.11 -0.15
N GLY A 18 0.94 7.13 -0.66
CA GLY A 18 -0.06 7.00 -1.72
C GLY A 18 0.45 6.33 -3.00
N PRO A 19 1.60 6.73 -3.57
CA PRO A 19 2.15 6.09 -4.77
C PRO A 19 2.40 4.59 -4.59
N THR A 20 3.04 4.19 -3.48
CA THR A 20 3.32 2.79 -3.17
C THR A 20 2.03 1.96 -3.04
N ILE A 21 1.02 2.49 -2.37
CA ILE A 21 -0.29 1.82 -2.22
C ILE A 21 -0.95 1.60 -3.59
N VAL A 22 -0.88 2.57 -4.50
CA VAL A 22 -1.44 2.47 -5.85
C VAL A 22 -0.72 1.39 -6.68
N ASP A 23 0.60 1.32 -6.58
CA ASP A 23 1.41 0.32 -7.28
C ASP A 23 1.13 -1.09 -6.75
N ASP A 24 1.03 -1.27 -5.44
CA ASP A 24 0.71 -2.55 -4.81
C ASP A 24 -0.69 -3.05 -5.20
N ILE A 25 -1.70 -2.17 -5.18
CA ILE A 25 -3.06 -2.49 -5.65
C ILE A 25 -3.04 -2.84 -7.14
N SER A 26 -2.31 -2.08 -7.96
CA SER A 26 -2.21 -2.34 -9.40
C SER A 26 -1.57 -3.71 -9.68
N ALA A 27 -0.55 -4.09 -8.91
CA ALA A 27 0.09 -5.39 -9.00
C ALA A 27 -0.87 -6.53 -8.62
N LEU A 28 -1.69 -6.35 -7.57
CA LEU A 28 -2.72 -7.30 -7.13
C LEU A 28 -3.86 -7.48 -8.14
N LEU A 29 -4.26 -6.41 -8.83
CA LEU A 29 -5.36 -6.43 -9.80
C LEU A 29 -4.94 -6.94 -11.19
N ARG A 30 -3.65 -6.98 -11.50
CA ARG A 30 -3.13 -7.37 -12.81
C ARG A 30 -3.55 -8.79 -13.25
N PRO A 31 -3.47 -9.85 -12.42
CA PRO A 31 -3.96 -11.18 -12.81
C PRO A 31 -5.45 -11.18 -13.15
N ILE A 32 -6.27 -10.44 -12.38
CA ILE A 32 -7.71 -10.29 -12.64
C ILE A 32 -7.95 -9.63 -14.00
N LYS A 33 -7.22 -8.55 -14.31
CA LYS A 33 -7.27 -7.89 -15.63
C LYS A 33 -6.86 -8.83 -16.76
N GLU A 34 -5.92 -9.74 -16.51
CA GLU A 34 -5.43 -10.74 -17.47
C GLU A 34 -6.34 -11.98 -17.56
N GLY A 35 -7.41 -12.05 -16.77
CA GLY A 35 -8.36 -13.18 -16.77
C GLY A 35 -7.77 -14.47 -16.21
N ARG A 36 -6.74 -14.38 -15.37
CA ARG A 36 -6.04 -15.52 -14.77
C ARG A 36 -5.91 -15.37 -13.26
N GLU A 37 -5.60 -16.48 -12.61
CA GLU A 37 -5.21 -16.47 -11.20
C GLU A 37 -3.78 -15.92 -11.04
N PRO A 38 -3.47 -15.30 -9.88
CA PRO A 38 -2.10 -14.96 -9.52
C PRO A 38 -1.27 -16.24 -9.38
N THR A 39 -0.01 -16.18 -9.81
CA THR A 39 0.96 -17.23 -9.47
C THR A 39 1.31 -17.16 -7.98
N ALA A 40 1.86 -18.25 -7.44
CA ALA A 40 2.31 -18.30 -6.05
C ALA A 40 3.34 -17.21 -5.73
N ASP A 41 4.26 -16.94 -6.66
CA ASP A 41 5.30 -15.91 -6.49
C ASP A 41 4.72 -14.50 -6.53
N GLU A 42 3.78 -14.22 -7.45
CA GLU A 42 3.07 -12.94 -7.51
C GLU A 42 2.27 -12.69 -6.23
N TRP A 43 1.65 -13.74 -5.68
CA TRP A 43 0.91 -13.66 -4.42
C TRP A 43 1.85 -13.41 -3.23
N ALA A 44 2.96 -14.14 -3.15
CA ALA A 44 3.95 -13.97 -2.09
C ALA A 44 4.57 -12.58 -2.11
N PHE A 45 4.93 -12.08 -3.29
CA PHE A 45 5.45 -10.72 -3.47
C PHE A 45 4.44 -9.67 -3.02
N ALA A 46 3.20 -9.75 -3.50
CA ALA A 46 2.18 -8.78 -3.12
C ALA A 46 1.84 -8.84 -1.62
N ARG A 47 1.89 -10.03 -1.01
CA ARG A 47 1.69 -10.18 0.43
C ARG A 47 2.81 -9.52 1.24
N GLN A 48 4.07 -9.67 0.82
CA GLN A 48 5.21 -9.02 1.46
C GLN A 48 5.08 -7.48 1.42
N GLN A 49 4.65 -6.93 0.28
CA GLN A 49 4.44 -5.50 0.11
C GLN A 49 3.35 -4.96 1.05
N LEU A 50 2.21 -5.65 1.12
CA LEU A 50 1.12 -5.31 2.04
C LEU A 50 1.55 -5.39 3.51
N ASP A 51 2.30 -6.44 3.88
CA ASP A 51 2.78 -6.61 5.25
C ASP A 51 3.76 -5.48 5.63
N ALA A 52 4.66 -5.07 4.72
CA ALA A 52 5.56 -3.94 4.92
C ALA A 52 4.82 -2.61 5.06
N ALA A 53 3.82 -2.36 4.21
CA ALA A 53 2.97 -1.16 4.31
C ALA A 53 2.19 -1.13 5.63
N ASN A 54 1.65 -2.28 6.08
CA ASN A 54 0.93 -2.38 7.34
C ASN A 54 1.84 -2.14 8.56
N GLN A 55 3.08 -2.65 8.54
CA GLN A 55 4.06 -2.36 9.58
C GLN A 55 4.42 -0.87 9.64
N ALA A 56 4.57 -0.22 8.49
CA ALA A 56 4.84 1.22 8.44
C ALA A 56 3.69 2.05 9.06
N VAL A 57 2.44 1.64 8.84
CA VAL A 57 1.27 2.28 9.46
C VAL A 57 1.23 2.05 10.97
N GLN A 58 1.60 0.87 11.47
CA GLN A 58 1.58 0.55 12.91
C GLN A 58 2.73 1.18 13.70
N ALA A 59 3.83 1.52 13.04
CA ALA A 59 5.00 2.13 13.66
C ALA A 59 4.91 3.66 13.82
N GLY A 60 3.91 4.30 13.18
CA GLY A 60 3.61 5.73 13.28
C GLY A 60 2.44 6.02 14.20
#